data_AF-A0A228PYR9-F1
#
_entry.id   AF-A0A228PYR9-F1
#
_cell.length_a   1.000
_cell.length_b   1.000
_cell.length_c   1.000
_cell.angle_alpha   90.00
_cell.angle_beta   90.00
_cell.angle_gamma   90.00
#
_symmetry.space_group_name_H-M   'P 1'
#
loop_
_entity.id
_entity.type
_entity.pdbx_description
1 polymer ?
#
loop_
_entity_poly.entity_id
_entity_poly.type
_entity_poly.pdbx_seq_one_letter_code
_entity_poly.pdbx_strand_id
1 'polypeptide(L)' 'MGADTQDFSRSLNVLGWSQAEFARRLGVDPTTVSRWVSASKFPKWVGEYLRLAVLVKTALD' A
#
# COMPACT_ATOMS: atom_id res chain seq x y z
N MET A 1 -15.66 -2.58 8.87
CA MET A 1 -15.46 -1.12 8.79
C MET A 1 -14.27 -0.82 9.69
N GLY A 2 -13.10 -0.45 9.14
CA GLY A 2 -11.89 -0.18 9.93
C GLY A 2 -10.59 -0.91 9.54
N ALA A 3 -10.50 -1.50 8.33
CA ALA A 3 -9.33 -2.27 7.92
C ALA A 3 -8.27 -1.44 7.12
N ASP A 4 -8.62 -0.25 6.64
CA ASP A 4 -7.91 0.31 5.49
C ASP A 4 -6.44 0.71 5.76
N THR A 5 -6.14 1.58 6.73
CA THR A 5 -4.76 2.11 6.89
C THR A 5 -3.76 1.18 7.53
N GLN A 6 -4.21 0.38 8.50
CA GLN A 6 -3.33 -0.60 9.15
C GLN A 6 -2.91 -1.69 8.15
N ASP A 7 -3.81 -2.07 7.24
CA ASP A 7 -3.50 -3.02 6.16
C ASP A 7 -2.56 -2.43 5.12
N PHE A 8 -2.66 -1.13 4.80
CA PHE A 8 -1.73 -0.44 3.90
C PHE A 8 -0.29 -0.47 4.44
N SER A 9 -0.07 0.08 5.64
CA SER A 9 1.28 0.16 6.23
C SER A 9 1.87 -1.22 6.50
N ARG A 10 1.05 -2.19 6.93
CA ARG A 10 1.50 -3.58 7.12
C ARG A 10 1.94 -4.20 5.80
N SER A 11 1.16 -4.04 4.73
CA SER A 11 1.49 -4.60 3.42
C SER A 11 2.80 -4.01 2.89
N LEU A 12 2.99 -2.69 3.02
CA LEU A 12 4.26 -2.06 2.63
C LEU A 12 5.46 -2.60 3.43
N ASN A 13 5.29 -2.83 4.74
CA ASN A 13 6.34 -3.42 5.56
C ASN A 13 6.72 -4.83 5.10
N VAL A 14 5.73 -5.68 4.78
CA VAL A 14 5.98 -7.04 4.23
C VAL A 14 6.70 -6.97 2.88
N LEU A 15 6.37 -5.98 2.05
CA LEU A 15 7.01 -5.73 0.77
C LEU A 15 8.39 -5.05 0.88
N GLY A 16 8.77 -4.58 2.07
CA GLY A 16 10.00 -3.81 2.29
C GLY A 16 9.98 -2.43 1.64
N TRP A 17 8.79 -1.84 1.45
CA TRP A 17 8.62 -0.55 0.77
C TRP A 17 8.28 0.57 1.77
N SER A 18 8.81 1.76 1.51
CA SER A 18 8.30 2.99 2.13
C SER A 18 7.07 3.51 1.38
N GLN A 19 6.34 4.47 1.95
CA GLN A 19 5.24 5.14 1.24
C GLN A 19 5.74 5.86 -0.02
N ALA A 20 6.93 6.45 0.03
CA ALA A 20 7.56 7.11 -1.12
C ALA A 20 7.97 6.10 -2.20
N GLU A 21 8.44 4.91 -1.79
CA GLU A 21 8.74 3.82 -2.72
C GLU A 21 7.49 3.33 -3.44
N PHE A 22 6.41 3.10 -2.68
CA PHE A 22 5.12 2.74 -3.24
C PHE A 22 4.61 3.80 -4.24
N ALA A 23 4.66 5.07 -3.86
CA ALA A 23 4.28 6.20 -4.70
C ALA A 23 5.07 6.19 -6.02
N ARG A 24 6.41 6.08 -5.95
CA ARG A 24 7.29 6.03 -7.12
C ARG A 24 7.00 4.83 -8.02
N ARG A 25 6.83 3.63 -7.44
CA ARG A 25 6.58 2.40 -8.20
C ARG A 25 5.28 2.44 -8.98
N LEU A 26 4.23 3.04 -8.41
CA LEU A 26 2.91 3.08 -9.03
C LEU A 26 2.61 4.38 -9.77
N GLY A 27 3.59 5.30 -9.86
CA GLY A 27 3.41 6.59 -10.50
C GLY A 27 2.37 7.47 -9.81
N VAL A 28 2.17 7.28 -8.50
CA VAL A 28 1.27 8.09 -7.69
C VAL A 28 2.07 9.20 -7.02
N ASP A 29 1.52 10.40 -6.96
CA ASP A 29 2.16 11.51 -6.26
C ASP A 29 2.31 11.20 -4.75
N PRO A 30 3.49 11.41 -4.13
CA PRO A 30 3.70 11.11 -2.71
C PRO A 30 2.76 11.85 -1.75
N THR A 31 2.33 13.07 -2.10
CA THR A 31 1.36 13.84 -1.30
C THR A 31 -0.03 13.21 -1.36
N THR A 32 -0.38 12.54 -2.47
CA THR A 32 -1.61 11.77 -2.61
C THR A 32 -1.61 10.55 -1.69
N VAL A 33 -0.49 9.82 -1.64
CA VAL A 33 -0.33 8.68 -0.71
C VAL A 33 -0.40 9.14 0.74
N SER A 34 0.28 10.24 1.09
CA SER A 34 0.21 10.84 2.42
C SER A 34 -1.24 11.19 2.81
N ARG A 35 -2.00 11.81 1.92
CA ARG A 35 -3.43 12.13 2.14
C ARG A 35 -4.27 10.88 2.38
N TRP A 36 -4.02 9.78 1.67
CA TRP A 36 -4.74 8.53 1.90
C TRP A 36 -4.51 7.97 3.30
N VAL A 37 -3.25 8.00 3.75
CA VAL A 37 -2.88 7.53 5.08
C VAL A 37 -3.49 8.42 6.16
N SER A 38 -3.40 9.74 6.03
CA SER A 38 -4.03 10.68 6.98
C SER A 38 -5.55 10.53 7.03
N ALA A 39 -6.19 10.34 5.88
CA ALA A 39 -7.65 10.17 5.79
C ALA A 39 -8.11 8.74 6.13
N SER A 40 -7.18 7.81 6.38
CA SER A 40 -7.47 6.38 6.52
C SER A 40 -8.34 5.81 5.40
N LYS A 41 -8.11 6.29 4.16
CA LYS A 41 -8.94 5.98 2.99
C LYS A 41 -8.12 6.09 1.71
N PHE A 42 -8.10 5.01 0.93
CA PHE A 42 -7.48 4.96 -0.40
C PHE A 42 -8.44 4.33 -1.43
N PRO A 43 -8.14 4.46 -2.74
CA PRO A 43 -8.88 3.76 -3.78
C PRO A 43 -8.85 2.23 -3.60
N LYS A 44 -9.97 1.55 -3.85
CA LYS A 44 -10.07 0.08 -3.68
C LYS A 44 -8.96 -0.71 -4.37
N TRP A 45 -8.54 -0.27 -5.56
CA TRP A 45 -7.48 -0.93 -6.32
C TRP A 45 -6.14 -0.98 -5.56
N VAL A 46 -5.86 -0.01 -4.68
CA VAL A 46 -4.64 0.01 -3.87
C VAL A 46 -4.61 -1.17 -2.91
N GLY A 47 -5.73 -1.45 -2.25
CA GLY A 47 -5.87 -2.60 -1.35
C GLY A 47 -5.69 -3.92 -2.10
N GLU A 48 -6.36 -4.07 -3.25
CA GLU A 48 -6.23 -5.28 -4.08
C GLU A 48 -4.81 -5.48 -4.62
N TYR A 49 -4.18 -4.41 -5.09
CA TYR A 49 -2.80 -4.46 -5.56
C TYR A 49 -1.84 -4.91 -4.45
N LEU A 50 -1.94 -4.31 -3.26
CA LEU A 50 -1.07 -4.67 -2.13
C LEU A 50 -1.29 -6.10 -1.66
N ARG A 51 -2.55 -6.55 -1.62
CA ARG A 51 -2.89 -7.95 -1.34
C ARG A 51 -2.20 -8.89 -2.34
N LEU A 52 -2.32 -8.62 -3.64
CA LEU A 52 -1.67 -9.44 -4.68
C LEU A 52 -0.14 -9.39 -4.59
N ALA A 53 0.44 -8.20 -4.39
CA ALA A 53 1.89 -8.04 -4.28
C ALA A 53 2.46 -8.85 -3.10
N VAL A 54 1.78 -8.83 -1.95
CA VAL A 54 2.18 -9.63 -0.78
C VAL A 54 2.09 -11.12 -1.09
N LEU A 55 0.98 -11.58 -1.69
CA LEU A 55 0.82 -13.00 -2.06
C LEU A 55 1.91 -13.47 -3.03
N VAL A 56 2.25 -12.65 -4.03
CA VAL A 56 3.33 -12.97 -4.99
C VAL A 56 4.68 -13.03 -4.28
N LYS A 57 5.00 -12.07 -3.42
CA LYS A 57 6.26 -12.10 -2.65
C LYS A 57 6.35 -13.38 -1.81
N THR A 58 5.31 -13.69 -1.04
CA THR A 58 5.28 -14.88 -0.17
C THR A 58 5.34 -16.19 -0.95
N ALA A 59 4.85 -16.24 -2.19
CA ALA A 59 4.95 -17.43 -3.03
C ALA A 59 6.33 -17.60 -3.69
N LEU A 60 7.13 -16.52 -3.76
CA LEU A 60 8.45 -16.49 -4.40
C LEU A 60 9.62 -16.55 -3.39
N ASP A 61 9.36 -16.21 -2.12
CA ASP A 61 10.28 -16.43 -0.99
C ASP A 61 10.37 -17.93 -0.64
#